data_AF-A0A2E8B077-F1
#
_entry.id   AF-A0A2E8B077-F1
#
_cell.length_a   1.000
_cell.length_b   1.000
_cell.length_c   1.000
_cell.angle_alpha   90.00
_cell.angle_beta   90.00
_cell.angle_gamma   90.00
#
_symmetry.space_group_name_H-M   'P 1'
#
loop_
_entity.id
_entity.type
_entity.pdbx_description
1 polymer ?
#
loop_
_entity_poly.entity_id
_entity_poly.type
_entity_poly.pdbx_seq_one_letter_code
_entity_poly.pdbx_strand_id
1 'polypeptide(L)'
;MTKERTYREVFLKRFPARANPVAKFEIHLSFHALLRMLVLVVMIQTLALSVAGQAGEPAESTATENEQASAELEEKLRRWIRQLDADRFADRELATNHLVTAGLPAIRLTKEAADGSSLEVTTRAVYILQRLALDENSHVQEAARQALIQLATGEDSAAQRGAAKSLARLTSVWQEAALNELELLGAELHKSSEHQGFNVVDVVDSIRIGPQWRGELEGLKHLVWLEHLDRLTVSHPEANDQWLTSVLALKNLKYLHLNRTKVTDQGIAQLRALDHLHILKIWFTPVSDNCLDDLAAQQQLEKLELYGTAVSLEAVQDLITALAEDVVDYKRGGLLGVGCARPPNRCLVQHVEQGTAAAEAGLRVNDIILSYDGQKVTDFNGLRQLISTHLPGRQVQVVVQRGEKKLTKQVTLGAWQQSARP
;
A
#
# COMPACT_ATOMS: atom_id res chain seq x y z
N MET A 1 30.12 -12.47 -22.03
CA MET A 1 30.37 -12.17 -20.59
C MET A 1 31.25 -10.93 -20.46
N THR A 2 30.69 -9.73 -20.62
CA THR A 2 31.23 -8.42 -20.14
C THR A 2 30.34 -7.33 -20.72
N LYS A 3 29.31 -6.90 -19.96
CA LYS A 3 28.57 -5.64 -20.11
C LYS A 3 27.55 -5.40 -18.98
N GLU A 4 27.25 -6.43 -18.18
CA GLU A 4 26.34 -6.33 -17.01
C GLU A 4 27.00 -5.85 -15.70
N ARG A 5 28.33 -5.70 -15.65
CA ARG A 5 29.02 -5.30 -14.41
C ARG A 5 28.95 -3.80 -14.07
N THR A 6 28.53 -2.94 -15.00
CA THR A 6 28.67 -1.48 -14.81
C THR A 6 27.53 -0.86 -13.98
N TYR A 7 26.34 -1.47 -13.92
CA TYR A 7 25.23 -0.90 -13.15
C TYR A 7 25.35 -1.15 -11.64
N ARG A 8 25.87 -2.31 -11.24
CA ARG A 8 26.03 -2.68 -9.82
C ARG A 8 27.09 -1.85 -9.10
N GLU A 9 28.15 -1.42 -9.80
CA GLU A 9 29.23 -0.60 -9.21
C GLU A 9 28.85 0.88 -9.02
N VAL A 10 27.95 1.42 -9.85
CA VAL A 10 27.40 2.77 -9.65
C VAL A 10 26.41 2.78 -8.48
N PHE A 11 25.61 1.72 -8.33
CA PHE A 11 24.64 1.57 -7.23
C PHE A 11 25.33 1.41 -5.86
N LEU A 12 26.36 0.55 -5.77
CA LEU A 12 27.07 0.28 -4.51
C LEU A 12 27.98 1.43 -4.04
N LYS A 13 28.36 2.36 -4.93
CA LYS A 13 29.10 3.59 -4.54
C LYS A 13 28.18 4.68 -3.96
N ARG A 14 26.87 4.62 -4.20
CA ARG A 14 25.91 5.66 -3.77
C ARG A 14 25.27 5.37 -2.40
N PHE A 15 25.28 4.11 -1.94
CA PHE A 15 24.71 3.70 -0.66
C PHE A 15 25.67 2.77 0.11
N PRO A 16 26.60 3.31 0.94
CA PRO A 16 27.41 2.45 1.80
C PRO A 16 26.53 1.87 2.92
N ALA A 17 26.55 0.54 3.05
CA ALA A 17 25.96 -0.17 4.18
C ALA A 17 26.56 0.37 5.48
N ARG A 18 25.77 1.12 6.26
CA ARG A 18 26.17 1.52 7.60
C ARG A 18 25.89 0.37 8.55
N ALA A 19 26.97 -0.29 8.97
CA ALA A 19 27.00 -1.11 10.15
C ALA A 19 26.58 -0.28 11.38
N ASN A 20 25.66 -0.82 12.16
CA ASN A 20 25.24 -0.30 13.45
C ASN A 20 26.40 -0.48 14.46
N PRO A 21 26.66 0.51 15.34
CA PRO A 21 26.35 0.23 16.73
C PRO A 21 25.69 1.40 17.46
N VAL A 22 24.83 1.01 18.39
CA VAL A 22 24.13 1.80 19.41
C VAL A 22 25.05 2.80 20.12
N ALA A 23 24.69 4.10 20.13
CA ALA A 23 24.78 4.97 21.32
C ALA A 23 24.25 6.41 21.09
N LYS A 24 23.35 6.80 22.00
CA LYS A 24 23.08 8.13 22.58
C LYS A 24 22.43 9.24 21.72
N PHE A 25 21.19 9.52 22.13
CA PHE A 25 20.44 10.76 21.93
C PHE A 25 21.23 11.98 22.45
N GLU A 26 21.54 12.92 21.57
CA GLU A 26 21.68 14.35 21.88
C GLU A 26 21.04 15.15 20.74
N ILE A 27 20.06 15.99 21.07
CA ILE A 27 19.39 16.88 20.12
C ILE A 27 20.34 18.04 19.85
N HIS A 28 21.24 17.86 18.88
CA HIS A 28 22.00 18.97 18.31
C HIS A 28 21.21 19.54 17.13
N LEU A 29 20.29 20.45 17.43
CA LEU A 29 19.73 21.35 16.41
C LEU A 29 20.91 22.17 15.88
N SER A 30 21.32 21.91 14.64
CA SER A 30 22.51 22.55 14.07
C SER A 30 22.29 24.06 13.98
N PHE A 31 23.33 24.84 14.31
CA PHE A 31 23.33 26.31 14.21
C PHE A 31 22.87 26.78 12.81
N HIS A 32 23.08 25.96 11.78
CA HIS A 32 22.60 26.18 10.41
C HIS A 32 21.08 26.03 10.24
N ALA A 33 20.41 25.17 11.01
CA ALA A 33 18.94 25.03 10.97
C ALA A 33 18.25 26.22 11.64
N LEU A 34 18.79 26.70 12.76
CA LEU A 34 18.34 27.93 13.42
C LEU A 34 18.61 29.17 12.56
N LEU A 35 19.77 29.25 11.90
CA LEU A 35 20.09 30.35 10.98
C LEU A 35 19.19 30.32 9.73
N ARG A 36 18.82 29.14 9.21
CA ARG A 36 17.87 29.01 8.09
C ARG A 36 16.45 29.40 8.48
N MET A 37 15.98 29.06 9.68
CA MET A 37 14.68 29.53 10.17
C MET A 37 14.68 31.05 10.38
N LEU A 38 15.77 31.63 10.92
CA LEU A 38 15.88 33.07 11.12
C LEU A 38 15.90 33.83 9.79
N VAL A 39 16.61 33.32 8.78
CA VAL A 39 16.61 33.88 7.42
C VAL A 39 15.23 33.75 6.77
N LEU A 40 14.50 32.64 6.97
CA LEU A 40 13.16 32.47 6.43
C LEU A 40 12.14 33.43 7.08
N VAL A 41 12.22 33.63 8.41
CA VAL A 41 11.34 34.56 9.14
C VAL A 41 11.66 36.03 8.79
N VAL A 42 12.93 36.38 8.62
CA VAL A 42 13.33 37.72 8.14
C VAL A 42 12.90 37.92 6.67
N MET A 43 13.01 36.90 5.82
CA MET A 43 12.54 36.97 4.42
C MET A 43 11.01 37.15 4.33
N ILE A 44 10.24 36.49 5.21
CA ILE A 44 8.79 36.63 5.29
C ILE A 44 8.39 38.01 5.87
N GLN A 45 9.15 38.55 6.84
CA GLN A 45 8.91 39.89 7.36
C GLN A 45 9.31 41.00 6.37
N THR A 46 10.37 40.81 5.56
CA THR A 46 10.69 41.74 4.47
C THR A 46 9.68 41.66 3.33
N LEU A 47 9.09 40.48 3.05
CA LEU A 47 8.00 40.36 2.09
C LEU A 47 6.71 41.02 2.59
N ALA A 48 6.44 40.98 3.91
CA ALA A 48 5.28 41.64 4.51
C ALA A 48 5.43 43.17 4.63
N LEU A 49 6.66 43.70 4.74
CA LEU A 49 6.93 45.15 4.76
C LEU A 49 7.07 45.77 3.36
N SER A 50 7.18 44.97 2.30
CA SER A 50 7.19 45.46 0.91
C SER A 50 5.79 45.63 0.30
N VAL A 51 4.73 45.13 0.95
CA VAL A 51 3.35 45.17 0.41
C VAL A 51 2.53 46.35 0.95
N ALA A 52 3.05 47.13 1.90
CA ALA A 52 2.33 48.25 2.52
C ALA A 52 2.77 49.65 2.04
N GLY A 53 3.65 49.76 1.03
CA GLY A 53 4.34 51.02 0.76
C GLY A 53 4.73 51.30 -0.69
N GLN A 54 4.01 50.79 -1.69
CA GLN A 54 4.13 51.31 -3.06
C GLN A 54 2.75 51.32 -3.72
N ALA A 55 2.08 52.45 -3.61
CA ALA A 55 1.02 52.83 -4.53
C ALA A 55 1.70 53.31 -5.83
N GLY A 56 1.55 52.53 -6.90
CA GLY A 56 1.82 52.96 -8.27
C GLY A 56 3.08 52.38 -8.90
N GLU A 57 3.00 51.14 -9.38
CA GLU A 57 3.64 50.64 -10.62
C GLU A 57 2.88 49.38 -11.10
N PRO A 58 2.70 49.15 -12.41
CA PRO A 58 1.61 48.32 -12.93
C PRO A 58 1.95 46.82 -12.92
N ALA A 59 0.94 46.00 -12.60
CA ALA A 59 0.97 44.53 -12.69
C ALA A 59 1.24 43.99 -14.12
N GLU A 60 1.25 44.86 -15.14
CA GLU A 60 1.60 44.51 -16.53
C GLU A 60 3.10 44.19 -16.72
N SER A 61 4.00 44.81 -15.94
CA SER A 61 5.46 44.64 -16.12
C SER A 61 5.92 43.20 -15.83
N THR A 62 5.48 42.64 -14.70
CA THR A 62 5.85 41.28 -14.25
C THR A 62 5.21 40.16 -15.07
N ALA A 63 4.05 40.41 -15.67
CA ALA A 63 3.40 39.45 -16.58
C ALA A 63 4.17 39.35 -17.91
N THR A 64 4.58 40.50 -18.45
CA THR A 64 5.33 40.59 -19.71
C THR A 64 6.73 39.98 -19.59
N GLU A 65 7.41 40.16 -18.46
CA GLU A 65 8.73 39.57 -18.20
C GLU A 65 8.67 38.04 -18.05
N ASN A 66 7.64 37.49 -17.38
CA ASN A 66 7.44 36.05 -17.26
C ASN A 66 7.07 35.39 -18.60
N GLU A 67 6.27 36.07 -19.43
CA GLU A 67 5.95 35.60 -20.79
C GLU A 67 7.19 35.60 -21.69
N GLN A 68 8.03 36.63 -21.63
CA GLN A 68 9.28 36.69 -22.39
C GLN A 68 10.29 35.62 -21.96
N ALA A 69 10.46 35.41 -20.65
CA ALA A 69 11.35 34.37 -20.13
C ALA A 69 10.88 32.96 -20.53
N SER A 70 9.57 32.72 -20.53
CA SER A 70 8.96 31.47 -21.00
C SER A 70 9.21 31.25 -22.50
N ALA A 71 9.02 32.28 -23.32
CA ALA A 71 9.27 32.21 -24.76
C ALA A 71 10.75 31.97 -25.08
N GLU A 72 11.67 32.61 -24.36
CA GLU A 72 13.11 32.40 -24.54
C GLU A 72 13.52 30.97 -24.17
N LEU A 73 12.97 30.43 -23.09
CA LEU A 73 13.18 29.04 -22.70
C LEU A 73 12.65 28.08 -23.76
N GLU A 74 11.44 28.31 -24.27
CA GLU A 74 10.84 27.47 -25.31
C GLU A 74 11.70 27.44 -26.59
N GLU A 75 12.23 28.59 -27.02
CA GLU A 75 13.12 28.63 -28.20
C GLU A 75 14.45 27.91 -27.95
N LYS A 76 15.00 28.01 -26.72
CA LYS A 76 16.20 27.24 -26.33
C LYS A 76 15.94 25.73 -26.43
N LEU A 77 14.78 25.26 -25.93
CA LEU A 77 14.39 23.85 -25.99
C LEU A 77 14.23 23.37 -27.45
N ARG A 78 13.54 24.14 -28.29
CA ARG A 78 13.36 23.83 -29.71
C ARG A 78 14.70 23.76 -30.45
N ARG A 79 15.64 24.64 -30.12
CA ARG A 79 17.00 24.59 -30.68
C ARG A 79 17.73 23.31 -30.28
N TRP A 80 17.67 22.90 -29.01
CA TRP A 80 18.29 21.63 -28.59
C TRP A 80 17.64 20.42 -29.26
N ILE A 81 16.31 20.44 -29.46
CA ILE A 81 15.63 19.37 -30.22
C ILE A 81 16.17 19.27 -31.65
N ARG A 82 16.34 20.39 -32.36
CA ARG A 82 16.94 20.38 -33.70
C ARG A 82 18.37 19.82 -33.69
N GLN A 83 19.12 20.05 -32.61
CA GLN A 83 20.48 19.53 -32.45
C GLN A 83 20.55 18.04 -32.13
N LEU A 84 19.43 17.37 -31.83
CA LEU A 84 19.40 15.91 -31.67
C LEU A 84 19.70 15.17 -32.97
N ASP A 85 19.61 15.83 -34.13
CA ASP A 85 19.97 15.27 -35.44
C ASP A 85 21.24 15.90 -36.04
N ALA A 86 22.04 16.60 -35.22
CA ALA A 86 23.28 17.23 -35.71
C ALA A 86 24.27 16.18 -36.22
N ASP A 87 25.06 16.48 -37.24
CA ASP A 87 26.04 15.53 -37.81
C ASP A 87 27.06 15.04 -36.76
N ARG A 88 27.49 15.95 -35.89
CA ARG A 88 28.50 15.68 -34.86
C ARG A 88 27.86 15.05 -33.64
N PHE A 89 28.35 13.88 -33.27
CA PHE A 89 27.90 13.16 -32.08
C PHE A 89 27.97 14.01 -30.80
N ALA A 90 29.02 14.81 -30.63
CA ALA A 90 29.18 15.69 -29.47
C ALA A 90 28.04 16.71 -29.33
N ASP A 91 27.56 17.25 -30.44
CA ASP A 91 26.47 18.25 -30.43
C ASP A 91 25.14 17.58 -30.05
N ARG A 92 24.91 16.34 -30.52
CA ARG A 92 23.74 15.53 -30.13
C ARG A 92 23.77 15.17 -28.63
N GLU A 93 24.93 14.78 -28.09
CA GLU A 93 25.09 14.48 -26.66
C GLU A 93 24.90 15.72 -25.77
N LEU A 94 25.43 16.87 -26.18
CA LEU A 94 25.23 18.13 -25.46
C LEU A 94 23.76 18.52 -25.42
N ALA A 95 23.07 18.47 -26.57
CA ALA A 95 21.64 18.73 -26.65
C ALA A 95 20.82 17.76 -25.79
N THR A 96 21.18 16.47 -25.80
CA THR A 96 20.56 15.43 -24.96
C THR A 96 20.68 15.79 -23.48
N ASN A 97 21.87 16.16 -23.01
CA ASN A 97 22.10 16.52 -21.61
C ASN A 97 21.40 17.82 -21.22
N HIS A 98 21.34 18.81 -22.11
CA HIS A 98 20.57 20.04 -21.86
C HIS A 98 19.07 19.77 -21.69
N LEU A 99 18.49 18.93 -22.55
CA LEU A 99 17.08 18.55 -22.45
C LEU A 99 16.77 17.76 -21.18
N VAL A 100 17.66 16.84 -20.77
CA VAL A 100 17.51 16.14 -19.48
C VAL A 100 17.63 17.13 -18.31
N THR A 101 18.59 18.06 -18.35
CA THR A 101 18.79 19.04 -17.27
C THR A 101 17.62 20.04 -17.17
N ALA A 102 16.99 20.35 -18.30
CA ALA A 102 15.84 21.25 -18.32
C ALA A 102 14.65 20.68 -17.54
N GLY A 103 14.49 19.34 -17.47
CA GLY A 103 13.44 18.70 -16.68
C GLY A 103 12.03 18.89 -17.27
N LEU A 104 11.07 19.26 -16.41
CA LEU A 104 9.64 19.33 -16.75
C LEU A 104 9.31 20.13 -18.03
N PRO A 105 9.88 21.34 -18.28
CA PRO A 105 9.63 22.10 -19.51
C PRO A 105 10.02 21.39 -20.81
N ALA A 106 11.01 20.49 -20.78
CA ALA A 106 11.47 19.79 -21.98
C ALA A 106 10.57 18.63 -22.39
N ILE A 107 9.75 18.09 -21.49
CA ILE A 107 9.03 16.82 -21.70
C ILE A 107 8.06 16.89 -22.87
N ARG A 108 7.22 17.94 -22.94
CA ARG A 108 6.24 18.10 -24.02
C ARG A 108 6.91 18.10 -25.39
N LEU A 109 7.89 18.98 -25.56
CA LEU A 109 8.59 19.15 -26.84
C LEU A 109 9.42 17.90 -27.20
N THR A 110 10.01 17.24 -26.22
CA THR A 110 10.77 15.99 -26.45
C THR A 110 9.84 14.87 -26.91
N LYS A 111 8.63 14.75 -26.32
CA LYS A 111 7.61 13.81 -26.77
C LYS A 111 7.19 14.11 -28.22
N GLU A 112 6.87 15.36 -28.54
CA GLU A 112 6.52 15.78 -29.91
C GLU A 112 7.64 15.45 -30.92
N ALA A 113 8.90 15.66 -30.53
CA ALA A 113 10.05 15.30 -31.36
C ALA A 113 10.20 13.78 -31.56
N ALA A 114 9.76 12.97 -30.59
CA ALA A 114 9.83 11.52 -30.70
C ALA A 114 8.92 10.99 -31.81
N ASP A 115 7.74 11.59 -32.00
CA ASP A 115 6.76 11.25 -33.05
C ASP A 115 7.16 11.77 -34.44
N GLY A 116 8.32 12.42 -34.57
CA GLY A 116 8.83 12.91 -35.84
C GLY A 116 9.33 11.82 -36.79
N SER A 117 9.82 12.24 -37.96
CA SER A 117 10.30 11.34 -39.03
C SER A 117 11.76 10.91 -38.90
N SER A 118 12.57 11.58 -38.08
CA SER A 118 13.99 11.25 -37.92
C SER A 118 14.20 10.18 -36.85
N LEU A 119 14.73 9.02 -37.26
CA LEU A 119 14.96 7.88 -36.36
C LEU A 119 15.97 8.20 -35.24
N GLU A 120 16.98 9.02 -35.52
CA GLU A 120 17.97 9.45 -34.52
C GLU A 120 17.30 10.34 -33.47
N VAL A 121 16.51 11.33 -33.90
CA VAL A 121 15.74 12.20 -33.00
C VAL A 121 14.77 11.38 -32.17
N THR A 122 14.01 10.46 -32.79
CA THR A 122 13.09 9.56 -32.08
C THR A 122 13.81 8.75 -31.01
N THR A 123 14.93 8.12 -31.35
CA THR A 123 15.70 7.27 -30.42
C THR A 123 16.23 8.09 -29.24
N ARG A 124 16.78 9.29 -29.50
CA ARG A 124 17.29 10.18 -28.45
C ARG A 124 16.18 10.77 -27.60
N ALA A 125 15.07 11.18 -28.19
CA ALA A 125 13.92 11.71 -27.48
C ALA A 125 13.35 10.68 -26.50
N VAL A 126 13.17 9.42 -26.93
CA VAL A 126 12.76 8.32 -26.04
C VAL A 126 13.79 8.11 -24.91
N TYR A 127 15.09 8.15 -25.21
CA TYR A 127 16.14 8.04 -24.20
C TYR A 127 16.13 9.20 -23.18
N ILE A 128 15.87 10.43 -23.63
CA ILE A 128 15.73 11.61 -22.75
C ILE A 128 14.54 11.41 -21.82
N LEU A 129 13.38 11.03 -22.35
CA LEU A 129 12.20 10.74 -21.54
C LEU A 129 12.44 9.59 -20.56
N GLN A 130 13.16 8.55 -20.97
CA GLN A 130 13.57 7.46 -20.08
C GLN A 130 14.44 7.95 -18.91
N ARG A 131 15.39 8.86 -19.16
CA ARG A 131 16.23 9.44 -18.10
C ARG A 131 15.44 10.34 -17.16
N LEU A 132 14.54 11.18 -17.71
CA LEU A 132 13.67 12.05 -16.92
C LEU A 132 12.68 11.24 -16.07
N ALA A 133 12.28 10.05 -16.52
CA ALA A 133 11.45 9.14 -15.74
C ALA A 133 12.21 8.50 -14.56
N LEU A 134 13.53 8.67 -14.46
CA LEU A 134 14.35 8.27 -13.31
C LEU A 134 14.83 9.47 -12.48
N ASP A 135 14.25 10.65 -12.71
CA ASP A 135 14.60 11.87 -11.98
C ASP A 135 14.19 11.79 -10.50
N GLU A 136 14.95 12.44 -9.62
CA GLU A 136 14.66 12.49 -8.18
C GLU A 136 13.38 13.30 -7.88
N ASN A 137 12.98 14.20 -8.79
CA ASN A 137 11.75 14.98 -8.68
C ASN A 137 10.54 14.18 -9.19
N SER A 138 9.61 13.87 -8.29
CA SER A 138 8.40 13.09 -8.58
C SER A 138 7.52 13.69 -9.70
N HIS A 139 7.49 15.02 -9.85
CA HIS A 139 6.72 15.66 -10.92
C HIS A 139 7.37 15.46 -12.30
N VAL A 140 8.71 15.52 -12.37
CA VAL A 140 9.46 15.26 -13.61
C VAL A 140 9.34 13.79 -13.98
N GLN A 141 9.56 12.90 -13.00
CA GLN A 141 9.42 11.47 -13.16
C GLN A 141 8.03 11.09 -13.72
N GLU A 142 6.96 11.55 -13.08
CA GLU A 142 5.59 11.19 -13.49
C GLU A 142 5.24 11.77 -14.87
N ALA A 143 5.59 13.04 -15.14
CA ALA A 143 5.32 13.65 -16.43
C ALA A 143 6.06 12.91 -17.58
N ALA A 144 7.31 12.52 -17.36
CA ALA A 144 8.11 11.80 -18.35
C ALA A 144 7.57 10.38 -18.58
N ARG A 145 7.11 9.71 -17.51
CA ARG A 145 6.44 8.41 -17.61
C ARG A 145 5.15 8.52 -18.42
N GLN A 146 4.30 9.51 -18.15
CA GLN A 146 3.07 9.73 -18.91
C GLN A 146 3.36 9.99 -20.39
N ALA A 147 4.41 10.75 -20.71
CA ALA A 147 4.85 10.94 -22.08
C ALA A 147 5.27 9.62 -22.76
N LEU A 148 6.03 8.76 -22.07
CA LEU A 148 6.38 7.43 -22.58
C LEU A 148 5.16 6.53 -22.76
N ILE A 149 4.18 6.55 -21.84
CA ILE A 149 2.94 5.79 -21.96
C ILE A 149 2.17 6.24 -23.21
N GLN A 150 2.00 7.55 -23.40
CA GLN A 150 1.32 8.09 -24.57
C GLN A 150 1.99 7.66 -25.89
N LEU A 151 3.33 7.68 -25.94
CA LEU A 151 4.08 7.18 -27.10
C LEU A 151 3.87 5.68 -27.31
N ALA A 152 3.92 4.88 -26.23
CA ALA A 152 3.79 3.42 -26.29
C ALA A 152 2.37 2.95 -26.68
N THR A 153 1.34 3.78 -26.47
CA THR A 153 -0.05 3.51 -26.87
C THR A 153 -0.41 4.06 -28.26
N GLY A 154 0.51 4.76 -28.92
CA GLY A 154 0.30 5.32 -30.25
C GLY A 154 0.33 4.27 -31.37
N GLU A 155 0.28 4.74 -32.62
CA GLU A 155 0.42 3.89 -33.80
C GLU A 155 1.78 3.18 -33.83
N ASP A 156 1.83 2.01 -34.49
CA ASP A 156 3.06 1.21 -34.58
C ASP A 156 4.17 1.99 -35.30
N SER A 157 5.15 2.46 -34.52
CA SER A 157 6.21 3.36 -34.93
C SER A 157 7.50 3.08 -34.17
N ALA A 158 8.61 3.68 -34.60
CA ALA A 158 9.87 3.57 -33.85
C ALA A 158 9.77 4.17 -32.45
N ALA A 159 9.00 5.27 -32.31
CA ALA A 159 8.73 5.93 -31.04
C ALA A 159 7.94 5.01 -30.10
N GLN A 160 6.86 4.40 -30.61
CA GLN A 160 6.02 3.45 -29.88
C GLN A 160 6.84 2.28 -29.34
N ARG A 161 7.59 1.59 -30.20
CA ARG A 161 8.39 0.40 -29.79
C ARG A 161 9.51 0.78 -28.82
N GLY A 162 10.15 1.93 -29.06
CA GLY A 162 11.19 2.46 -28.18
C GLY A 162 10.64 2.81 -26.79
N ALA A 163 9.50 3.46 -26.74
CA ALA A 163 8.83 3.84 -25.50
C ALA A 163 8.34 2.60 -24.73
N ALA A 164 7.70 1.64 -25.40
CA ALA A 164 7.26 0.38 -24.80
C ALA A 164 8.45 -0.40 -24.17
N LYS A 165 9.58 -0.50 -24.88
CA LYS A 165 10.79 -1.13 -24.37
C LYS A 165 11.40 -0.37 -23.18
N SER A 166 11.33 0.96 -23.21
CA SER A 166 11.84 1.81 -22.13
C SER A 166 11.00 1.64 -20.87
N LEU A 167 9.66 1.67 -21.01
CA LEU A 167 8.73 1.39 -19.92
C LEU A 167 8.97 0.01 -19.31
N ALA A 168 9.09 -1.04 -20.12
CA ALA A 168 9.35 -2.39 -19.61
C ALA A 168 10.62 -2.47 -18.73
N ARG A 169 11.68 -1.72 -19.07
CA ARG A 169 12.90 -1.63 -18.25
C ARG A 169 12.69 -0.81 -16.98
N LEU A 170 12.00 0.32 -17.10
CA LEU A 170 11.76 1.22 -15.98
C LEU A 170 10.85 0.60 -14.93
N THR A 171 9.85 -0.17 -15.35
CA THR A 171 8.94 -0.89 -14.45
C THR A 171 9.70 -1.76 -13.47
N SER A 172 10.68 -2.57 -13.91
CA SER A 172 11.48 -3.39 -13.00
C SER A 172 12.31 -2.56 -12.03
N VAL A 173 12.88 -1.44 -12.48
CA VAL A 173 13.69 -0.55 -11.61
C VAL A 173 12.82 0.11 -10.54
N TRP A 174 11.65 0.64 -10.91
CA TRP A 174 10.74 1.27 -9.96
C TRP A 174 10.10 0.25 -9.02
N GLN A 175 9.81 -0.96 -9.49
CA GLN A 175 9.34 -2.06 -8.64
C GLN A 175 10.38 -2.40 -7.58
N GLU A 176 11.63 -2.60 -7.96
CA GLU A 176 12.70 -2.90 -7.02
C GLU A 176 12.91 -1.75 -6.02
N ALA A 177 12.92 -0.51 -6.49
CA ALA A 177 13.00 0.67 -5.62
C ALA A 177 11.82 0.78 -4.65
N ALA A 178 10.59 0.59 -5.14
CA ALA A 178 9.38 0.61 -4.32
C ALA A 178 9.39 -0.47 -3.25
N LEU A 179 9.79 -1.70 -3.61
CA LEU A 179 9.91 -2.80 -2.65
C LEU A 179 10.94 -2.50 -1.56
N ASN A 180 12.12 -2.00 -1.95
CA ASN A 180 13.17 -1.61 -0.99
C ASN A 180 12.70 -0.51 -0.03
N GLU A 181 12.00 0.51 -0.52
CA GLU A 181 11.45 1.58 0.32
C GLU A 181 10.36 1.04 1.27
N LEU A 182 9.45 0.20 0.78
CA LEU A 182 8.43 -0.42 1.62
C LEU A 182 9.06 -1.29 2.72
N GLU A 183 10.07 -2.09 2.39
CA GLU A 183 10.80 -2.92 3.37
C GLU A 183 11.54 -2.05 4.41
N LEU A 184 12.19 -0.96 3.97
CA LEU A 184 12.85 0.01 4.86
C LEU A 184 11.86 0.66 5.84
N LEU A 185 10.64 0.91 5.38
CA LEU A 185 9.54 1.45 6.18
C LEU A 185 8.86 0.37 7.06
N GLY A 186 9.31 -0.87 7.01
CA GLY A 186 8.86 -1.96 7.88
C GLY A 186 7.71 -2.80 7.31
N ALA A 187 7.48 -2.75 6.00
CA ALA A 187 6.63 -3.74 5.33
C ALA A 187 7.35 -5.08 5.26
N GLU A 188 6.60 -6.17 5.42
CA GLU A 188 7.12 -7.52 5.25
C GLU A 188 6.82 -7.99 3.83
N LEU A 189 7.88 -8.35 3.10
CA LEU A 189 7.80 -8.85 1.74
C LEU A 189 7.85 -10.38 1.76
N HIS A 190 6.90 -11.01 1.08
CA HIS A 190 6.90 -12.44 0.86
C HIS A 190 7.19 -12.72 -0.62
N LYS A 191 8.05 -13.71 -0.87
CA LYS A 191 8.44 -14.11 -2.22
C LYS A 191 7.93 -15.52 -2.49
N SER A 192 7.38 -15.73 -3.68
CA SER A 192 7.18 -17.06 -4.23
C SER A 192 8.16 -17.33 -5.36
N SER A 193 8.55 -18.59 -5.46
CA SER A 193 9.46 -19.05 -6.50
C SER A 193 8.64 -19.48 -7.72
N GLU A 194 8.75 -18.73 -8.80
CA GLU A 194 8.13 -19.06 -10.08
C GLU A 194 9.13 -19.77 -10.99
N HIS A 195 8.65 -20.81 -11.68
CA HIS A 195 9.45 -21.54 -12.67
C HIS A 195 9.22 -20.93 -14.05
N GLN A 196 10.24 -20.27 -14.60
CA GLN A 196 10.26 -19.82 -15.99
C GLN A 196 11.15 -20.75 -16.81
N GLY A 197 10.56 -21.86 -17.27
CA GLY A 197 11.30 -22.95 -17.92
C GLY A 197 12.23 -23.65 -16.92
N PHE A 198 13.54 -23.59 -17.17
CA PHE A 198 14.56 -24.15 -16.26
C PHE A 198 15.04 -23.16 -15.18
N ASN A 199 14.59 -21.90 -15.24
CA ASN A 199 15.00 -20.87 -14.28
C ASN A 199 13.96 -20.76 -13.16
N VAL A 200 14.43 -20.64 -11.93
CA VAL A 200 13.61 -20.24 -10.78
C VAL A 200 13.84 -18.77 -10.53
N VAL A 201 12.76 -17.98 -10.53
CA VAL A 201 12.79 -16.54 -10.25
C VAL A 201 11.94 -16.30 -9.01
N ASP A 202 12.53 -15.67 -8.00
CA ASP A 202 11.79 -15.25 -6.81
C ASP A 202 11.10 -13.92 -7.11
N VAL A 203 9.77 -13.92 -7.07
CA VAL A 203 8.93 -12.74 -7.29
C VAL A 203 8.24 -12.40 -5.97
N VAL A 204 8.19 -11.11 -5.62
CA VAL A 204 7.39 -10.66 -4.47
C VAL A 204 5.92 -10.70 -4.89
N ASP A 205 5.18 -11.66 -4.34
CA ASP A 205 3.76 -11.83 -4.65
C ASP A 205 2.85 -11.20 -3.58
N SER A 206 3.36 -11.14 -2.34
CA SER A 206 2.60 -10.64 -1.20
C SER A 206 3.37 -9.65 -0.35
N ILE A 207 2.65 -8.63 0.12
CA ILE A 207 3.14 -7.63 1.08
C ILE A 207 2.25 -7.62 2.32
N ARG A 208 2.87 -7.47 3.48
CA ARG A 208 2.17 -7.21 4.74
C ARG A 208 2.61 -5.88 5.34
N ILE A 209 1.64 -5.00 5.52
CA ILE A 209 1.76 -3.76 6.30
C ILE A 209 1.32 -4.08 7.74
N GLY A 210 2.29 -4.39 8.60
CA GLY A 210 2.06 -4.84 9.97
C GLY A 210 2.41 -3.81 11.05
N PRO A 211 2.46 -4.23 12.33
CA PRO A 211 2.80 -3.33 13.46
C PRO A 211 4.19 -2.68 13.40
N GLN A 212 5.09 -3.17 12.54
CA GLN A 212 6.43 -2.60 12.35
C GLN A 212 6.46 -1.47 11.31
N TRP A 213 5.33 -1.22 10.63
CA TRP A 213 5.22 -0.18 9.63
C TRP A 213 5.40 1.21 10.24
N ARG A 214 6.26 2.02 9.61
CA ARG A 214 6.60 3.40 10.00
C ARG A 214 6.37 4.40 8.88
N GLY A 215 5.96 3.95 7.70
CA GLY A 215 5.74 4.80 6.54
C GLY A 215 4.46 5.63 6.58
N GLU A 216 3.59 5.40 7.56
CA GLU A 216 2.26 6.04 7.66
C GLU A 216 1.50 5.95 6.31
N LEU A 217 0.73 6.98 5.94
CA LEU A 217 0.05 7.05 4.64
C LEU A 217 1.04 7.33 3.50
N GLU A 218 2.03 8.21 3.72
CA GLU A 218 2.98 8.66 2.70
C GLU A 218 3.79 7.51 2.08
N GLY A 219 4.16 6.51 2.88
CA GLY A 219 4.89 5.33 2.41
C GLY A 219 4.07 4.45 1.45
N LEU A 220 2.73 4.53 1.49
CA LEU A 220 1.88 3.73 0.61
C LEU A 220 1.84 4.23 -0.84
N LYS A 221 2.36 5.43 -1.13
CA LYS A 221 2.46 5.94 -2.50
C LYS A 221 3.30 5.04 -3.42
N HIS A 222 4.19 4.24 -2.84
CA HIS A 222 5.04 3.30 -3.57
C HIS A 222 4.26 2.09 -4.12
N LEU A 223 3.05 1.81 -3.61
CA LEU A 223 2.19 0.72 -4.11
C LEU A 223 1.81 0.89 -5.59
N VAL A 224 1.81 2.13 -6.11
CA VAL A 224 1.52 2.40 -7.53
C VAL A 224 2.44 1.68 -8.50
N TRP A 225 3.65 1.31 -8.05
CA TRP A 225 4.63 0.60 -8.88
C TRP A 225 4.46 -0.92 -8.85
N LEU A 226 3.62 -1.44 -7.96
CA LEU A 226 3.48 -2.87 -7.68
C LEU A 226 2.19 -3.44 -8.28
N GLU A 227 1.88 -3.05 -9.51
CA GLU A 227 0.65 -3.49 -10.20
C GLU A 227 0.51 -5.01 -10.33
N HIS A 228 1.62 -5.76 -10.23
CA HIS A 228 1.63 -7.24 -10.30
C HIS A 228 1.25 -7.93 -8.98
N LEU A 229 1.17 -7.20 -7.86
CA LEU A 229 0.98 -7.79 -6.54
C LEU A 229 -0.39 -8.48 -6.43
N ASP A 230 -0.40 -9.73 -5.95
CA ASP A 230 -1.62 -10.53 -5.85
C ASP A 230 -2.26 -10.48 -4.45
N ARG A 231 -1.45 -10.22 -3.41
CA ARG A 231 -1.84 -10.31 -2.00
C ARG A 231 -1.35 -9.13 -1.17
N LEU A 232 -2.29 -8.47 -0.52
CA LEU A 232 -1.99 -7.44 0.48
C LEU A 232 -2.65 -7.77 1.81
N THR A 233 -1.86 -7.74 2.88
CA THR A 233 -2.37 -7.76 4.25
C THR A 233 -2.07 -6.44 4.94
N VAL A 234 -3.09 -5.75 5.43
CA VAL A 234 -2.97 -4.54 6.24
C VAL A 234 -3.45 -4.85 7.65
N SER A 235 -2.50 -4.92 8.58
CA SER A 235 -2.75 -5.11 10.00
C SER A 235 -2.08 -4.02 10.81
N HIS A 236 -2.67 -2.83 10.75
CA HIS A 236 -2.13 -1.63 11.38
C HIS A 236 -3.28 -0.77 11.95
N PRO A 237 -3.21 -0.35 13.24
CA PRO A 237 -4.31 0.35 13.91
C PRO A 237 -4.61 1.73 13.34
N GLU A 238 -3.65 2.36 12.65
CA GLU A 238 -3.86 3.67 12.01
C GLU A 238 -4.33 3.57 10.55
N ALA A 239 -4.46 2.37 9.99
CA ALA A 239 -4.93 2.20 8.61
C ALA A 239 -6.40 2.61 8.48
N ASN A 240 -6.69 3.61 7.64
CA ASN A 240 -8.02 4.19 7.44
C ASN A 240 -8.42 4.18 5.96
N ASP A 241 -9.53 4.83 5.61
CA ASP A 241 -10.04 4.85 4.23
C ASP A 241 -9.09 5.53 3.23
N GLN A 242 -8.24 6.47 3.68
CA GLN A 242 -7.23 7.10 2.81
C GLN A 242 -6.12 6.12 2.44
N TRP A 243 -5.77 5.19 3.36
CA TRP A 243 -4.83 4.13 3.04
C TRP A 243 -5.39 3.21 1.96
N LEU A 244 -6.70 2.90 2.03
CA LEU A 244 -7.36 2.11 0.99
C LEU A 244 -7.34 2.78 -0.38
N THR A 245 -7.41 4.11 -0.47
CA THR A 245 -7.24 4.82 -1.75
C THR A 245 -5.90 4.48 -2.42
N SER A 246 -4.83 4.29 -1.64
CA SER A 246 -3.52 3.86 -2.17
C SER A 246 -3.53 2.40 -2.61
N VAL A 247 -4.29 1.53 -1.92
CA VAL A 247 -4.47 0.12 -2.30
C VAL A 247 -5.16 -0.03 -3.66
N LEU A 248 -6.00 0.92 -4.07
CA LEU A 248 -6.67 0.90 -5.38
C LEU A 248 -5.70 0.98 -6.57
N ALA A 249 -4.43 1.31 -6.34
CA ALA A 249 -3.39 1.27 -7.37
C ALA A 249 -2.99 -0.17 -7.74
N LEU A 250 -3.25 -1.15 -6.87
CA LEU A 250 -2.93 -2.57 -7.08
C LEU A 250 -4.01 -3.24 -7.95
N LYS A 251 -3.99 -2.96 -9.25
CA LYS A 251 -5.06 -3.38 -10.17
C LYS A 251 -5.25 -4.90 -10.27
N ASN A 252 -4.20 -5.69 -10.07
CA ASN A 252 -4.27 -7.15 -10.11
C ASN A 252 -4.44 -7.81 -8.73
N LEU A 253 -4.80 -7.04 -7.70
CA LEU A 253 -4.93 -7.57 -6.34
C LEU A 253 -6.08 -8.59 -6.26
N LYS A 254 -5.75 -9.82 -5.85
CA LYS A 254 -6.70 -10.93 -5.70
C LYS A 254 -7.12 -11.18 -4.26
N TYR A 255 -6.28 -10.81 -3.32
CA TYR A 255 -6.49 -11.06 -1.91
C TYR A 255 -6.18 -9.79 -1.11
N LEU A 256 -7.16 -9.35 -0.33
CA LEU A 256 -7.02 -8.26 0.61
C LEU A 256 -7.44 -8.72 2.00
N HIS A 257 -6.54 -8.55 2.97
CA HIS A 257 -6.85 -8.79 4.38
C HIS A 257 -6.66 -7.52 5.19
N LEU A 258 -7.76 -7.00 5.71
CA LEU A 258 -7.81 -5.88 6.64
C LEU A 258 -8.02 -6.45 8.04
N ASN A 259 -7.07 -6.22 8.94
CA ASN A 259 -7.13 -6.75 10.30
C ASN A 259 -6.81 -5.69 11.34
N ARG A 260 -7.78 -5.34 12.18
CA ARG A 260 -7.67 -4.30 13.22
C ARG A 260 -7.27 -2.95 12.64
N THR A 261 -8.03 -2.51 11.66
CA THR A 261 -7.87 -1.22 11.00
C THR A 261 -8.99 -0.26 11.42
N LYS A 262 -8.83 1.03 11.13
CA LYS A 262 -9.86 2.09 11.24
C LYS A 262 -10.62 2.31 9.92
N VAL A 263 -10.54 1.35 8.98
CA VAL A 263 -11.31 1.39 7.74
C VAL A 263 -12.81 1.34 8.06
N THR A 264 -13.60 2.14 7.35
CA THR A 264 -15.05 2.26 7.52
C THR A 264 -15.80 1.72 6.31
N ASP A 265 -17.13 1.75 6.37
CA ASP A 265 -18.00 1.37 5.25
C ASP A 265 -17.67 2.15 3.96
N GLN A 266 -17.28 3.42 4.09
CA GLN A 266 -16.87 4.26 2.95
C GLN A 266 -15.58 3.77 2.29
N GLY A 267 -14.66 3.21 3.07
CA GLY A 267 -13.45 2.57 2.55
C GLY A 267 -13.79 1.28 1.81
N ILE A 268 -14.65 0.44 2.37
CA ILE A 268 -15.09 -0.81 1.73
C ILE A 268 -15.81 -0.55 0.41
N ALA A 269 -16.66 0.48 0.35
CA ALA A 269 -17.35 0.87 -0.88
C ALA A 269 -16.39 1.19 -2.04
N GLN A 270 -15.17 1.65 -1.76
CA GLN A 270 -14.15 1.94 -2.78
C GLN A 270 -13.53 0.68 -3.39
N LEU A 271 -13.60 -0.47 -2.70
CA LEU A 271 -13.00 -1.73 -3.17
C LEU A 271 -13.67 -2.27 -4.44
N ARG A 272 -14.85 -1.76 -4.82
CA ARG A 272 -15.48 -2.05 -6.12
C ARG A 272 -14.62 -1.70 -7.33
N ALA A 273 -13.58 -0.89 -7.16
CA ALA A 273 -12.62 -0.57 -8.23
C ALA A 273 -11.53 -1.65 -8.42
N LEU A 274 -11.54 -2.73 -7.62
CA LEU A 274 -10.63 -3.87 -7.72
C LEU A 274 -11.34 -5.06 -8.36
N ASP A 275 -11.38 -5.07 -9.69
CA ASP A 275 -12.14 -6.06 -10.49
C ASP A 275 -11.63 -7.51 -10.36
N HIS A 276 -10.42 -7.69 -9.81
CA HIS A 276 -9.79 -9.00 -9.63
C HIS A 276 -9.79 -9.50 -8.17
N LEU A 277 -10.45 -8.80 -7.26
CA LEU A 277 -10.47 -9.15 -5.86
C LEU A 277 -11.37 -10.37 -5.60
N HIS A 278 -10.79 -11.52 -5.33
CA HIS A 278 -11.51 -12.78 -5.08
C HIS A 278 -11.66 -13.10 -3.60
N ILE A 279 -10.69 -12.69 -2.78
CA ILE A 279 -10.68 -12.99 -1.35
C ILE A 279 -10.58 -11.70 -0.56
N LEU A 280 -11.63 -11.37 0.18
CA LEU A 280 -11.67 -10.23 1.08
C LEU A 280 -11.85 -10.70 2.52
N LYS A 281 -10.92 -10.32 3.38
CA LYS A 281 -11.00 -10.60 4.81
C LYS A 281 -11.03 -9.30 5.59
N ILE A 282 -12.07 -9.09 6.38
CA ILE A 282 -12.27 -7.91 7.21
C ILE A 282 -12.42 -8.39 8.64
N TRP A 283 -11.35 -8.24 9.41
CA TRP A 283 -11.23 -8.75 10.77
C TRP A 283 -11.04 -7.58 11.75
N PHE A 284 -11.90 -7.48 12.77
CA PHE A 284 -11.82 -6.46 13.82
C PHE A 284 -11.73 -5.02 13.29
N THR A 285 -12.41 -4.76 12.19
CA THR A 285 -12.49 -3.45 11.53
C THR A 285 -13.91 -2.90 11.73
N PRO A 286 -14.09 -1.59 11.98
CA PRO A 286 -15.37 -1.00 12.37
C PRO A 286 -16.33 -0.77 11.19
N VAL A 287 -16.58 -1.82 10.40
CA VAL A 287 -17.59 -1.84 9.32
C VAL A 287 -18.93 -2.34 9.85
N SER A 288 -20.02 -1.82 9.30
CA SER A 288 -21.41 -2.06 9.68
C SER A 288 -22.25 -2.61 8.53
N ASP A 289 -23.54 -2.81 8.75
CA ASP A 289 -24.48 -3.31 7.74
C ASP A 289 -24.49 -2.45 6.46
N ASN A 290 -24.10 -1.17 6.55
CA ASN A 290 -24.07 -0.26 5.40
C ASN A 290 -23.07 -0.66 4.30
N CYS A 291 -22.05 -1.48 4.59
CA CYS A 291 -21.11 -1.94 3.56
C CYS A 291 -21.60 -3.16 2.77
N LEU A 292 -22.66 -3.84 3.22
CA LEU A 292 -23.03 -5.14 2.67
C LEU A 292 -23.57 -5.06 1.24
N ASP A 293 -24.27 -3.99 0.89
CA ASP A 293 -24.77 -3.79 -0.49
C ASP A 293 -23.60 -3.66 -1.49
N ASP A 294 -22.55 -2.91 -1.13
CA ASP A 294 -21.34 -2.78 -1.94
C ASP A 294 -20.55 -4.11 -2.03
N LEU A 295 -20.57 -4.93 -0.98
CA LEU A 295 -19.96 -6.26 -0.99
C LEU A 295 -20.77 -7.27 -1.81
N ALA A 296 -22.10 -7.21 -1.74
CA ALA A 296 -23.00 -8.04 -2.54
C ALA A 296 -22.91 -7.74 -4.04
N ALA A 297 -22.62 -6.48 -4.40
CA ALA A 297 -22.43 -6.07 -5.77
C ALA A 297 -21.13 -6.63 -6.41
N GLN A 298 -20.16 -7.07 -5.60
CA GLN A 298 -18.87 -7.61 -6.06
C GLN A 298 -18.97 -9.11 -6.36
N GLN A 299 -19.59 -9.45 -7.49
CA GLN A 299 -19.87 -10.83 -7.90
C GLN A 299 -18.62 -11.71 -8.10
N GLN A 300 -17.43 -11.12 -8.21
CA GLN A 300 -16.16 -11.83 -8.34
C GLN A 300 -15.61 -12.40 -7.01
N LEU A 301 -16.19 -12.02 -5.86
CA LEU A 301 -15.74 -12.51 -4.56
C LEU A 301 -16.06 -13.99 -4.40
N GLU A 302 -15.00 -14.81 -4.27
CA GLU A 302 -15.10 -16.24 -3.99
C GLU A 302 -15.10 -16.50 -2.48
N LYS A 303 -14.54 -15.57 -1.70
CA LYS A 303 -14.48 -15.69 -0.24
C LYS A 303 -14.49 -14.34 0.47
N LEU A 304 -15.44 -14.19 1.37
CA LEU A 304 -15.62 -13.03 2.25
C LEU A 304 -15.59 -13.48 3.71
N GLU A 305 -14.61 -13.01 4.49
CA GLU A 305 -14.57 -13.23 5.94
C GLU A 305 -14.90 -11.93 6.69
N LEU A 306 -15.96 -11.93 7.49
CA LEU A 306 -16.40 -10.79 8.29
C LEU A 306 -16.29 -11.14 9.77
N TYR A 307 -15.12 -10.89 10.36
CA TYR A 307 -14.85 -11.27 11.75
C TYR A 307 -14.77 -10.06 12.66
N GLY A 308 -15.43 -10.08 13.81
CA GLY A 308 -15.33 -9.02 14.82
C GLY A 308 -15.72 -7.63 14.31
N THR A 309 -16.59 -7.57 13.29
CA THR A 309 -17.13 -6.33 12.73
C THR A 309 -18.39 -5.89 13.46
N ALA A 310 -18.90 -4.69 13.17
CA ALA A 310 -20.17 -4.18 13.68
C ALA A 310 -21.39 -4.65 12.87
N VAL A 311 -21.17 -5.50 11.85
CA VAL A 311 -22.24 -6.09 11.04
C VAL A 311 -23.14 -6.98 11.91
N SER A 312 -24.45 -6.92 11.74
CA SER A 312 -25.46 -7.68 12.47
C SER A 312 -25.64 -9.10 11.93
N LEU A 313 -26.17 -10.00 12.76
CA LEU A 313 -26.47 -11.39 12.35
C LEU A 313 -27.56 -11.44 11.28
N GLU A 314 -28.55 -10.54 11.37
CA GLU A 314 -29.67 -10.45 10.45
C GLU A 314 -29.19 -10.04 9.06
N ALA A 315 -28.43 -8.94 8.97
CA ALA A 315 -27.95 -8.44 7.69
C ALA A 315 -26.96 -9.40 6.99
N VAL A 316 -26.15 -10.15 7.75
CA VAL A 316 -25.29 -11.20 7.17
C VAL A 316 -26.10 -12.36 6.60
N GLN A 317 -27.23 -12.70 7.21
CA GLN A 317 -28.09 -13.77 6.69
C GLN A 317 -28.70 -13.39 5.33
N ASP A 318 -29.04 -12.12 5.16
CA ASP A 318 -29.48 -11.57 3.88
C ASP A 318 -28.34 -11.61 2.85
N LEU A 319 -27.11 -11.24 3.26
CA LEU A 319 -25.92 -11.33 2.40
C LEU A 319 -25.60 -12.75 1.95
N ILE A 320 -25.68 -13.73 2.86
CA ILE A 320 -25.50 -15.16 2.55
C ILE A 320 -26.54 -15.63 1.51
N THR A 321 -27.78 -15.14 1.64
CA THR A 321 -28.85 -15.46 0.68
C THR A 321 -28.55 -14.87 -0.71
N ALA A 322 -27.86 -13.72 -0.76
CA ALA A 322 -27.49 -13.06 -2.01
C ALA A 322 -26.23 -13.66 -2.69
N LEU A 323 -25.19 -14.03 -1.93
CA LEU A 323 -23.88 -14.44 -2.44
C LEU A 323 -23.58 -15.95 -2.38
N ALA A 324 -24.41 -16.74 -1.71
CA ALA A 324 -24.21 -18.14 -1.30
C ALA A 324 -23.44 -18.34 0.02
N GLU A 325 -23.75 -19.44 0.71
CA GLU A 325 -23.27 -19.77 2.07
C GLU A 325 -21.77 -20.09 2.13
N ASP A 326 -21.20 -20.68 1.07
CA ASP A 326 -19.79 -21.03 0.98
C ASP A 326 -18.86 -19.83 0.78
N VAL A 327 -19.40 -18.72 0.26
CA VAL A 327 -18.66 -17.47 0.04
C VAL A 327 -18.45 -16.71 1.35
N VAL A 328 -19.44 -16.68 2.25
CA VAL A 328 -19.42 -15.79 3.42
C VAL A 328 -19.15 -16.56 4.73
N ASP A 329 -18.02 -16.28 5.39
CA ASP A 329 -17.74 -16.76 6.75
C ASP A 329 -17.79 -15.58 7.74
N TYR A 330 -18.73 -15.63 8.67
CA TYR A 330 -18.99 -14.55 9.62
C TYR A 330 -18.86 -15.01 11.07
N LYS A 331 -18.16 -14.20 11.88
CA LYS A 331 -17.95 -14.44 13.32
C LYS A 331 -17.92 -13.11 14.05
N ARG A 332 -18.70 -12.91 15.11
CA ARG A 332 -18.71 -11.64 15.86
C ARG A 332 -17.47 -11.36 16.71
N GLY A 333 -16.46 -12.23 16.63
CA GLY A 333 -15.12 -11.97 17.17
C GLY A 333 -14.96 -12.25 18.66
N GLY A 334 -15.99 -12.71 19.37
CA GLY A 334 -15.86 -13.18 20.74
C GLY A 334 -14.84 -14.33 20.87
N LEU A 335 -14.01 -14.25 21.91
CA LEU A 335 -13.03 -15.26 22.27
C LEU A 335 -13.24 -15.70 23.72
N LEU A 336 -13.44 -17.00 23.93
CA LEU A 336 -13.42 -17.59 25.26
C LEU A 336 -11.99 -17.96 25.70
N GLY A 337 -11.15 -18.50 24.80
CA GLY A 337 -9.77 -18.88 25.12
C GLY A 337 -9.60 -20.31 25.68
N VAL A 338 -10.46 -21.24 25.27
CA VAL A 338 -10.37 -22.66 25.59
C VAL A 338 -10.09 -23.51 24.35
N GLY A 339 -9.24 -24.52 24.50
CA GLY A 339 -9.10 -25.62 23.56
C GLY A 339 -9.75 -26.86 24.16
N CYS A 340 -10.71 -27.45 23.46
CA CYS A 340 -11.40 -28.65 23.93
C CYS A 340 -11.02 -29.89 23.11
N ALA A 341 -11.01 -31.04 23.78
CA ALA A 341 -10.94 -32.35 23.14
C ALA A 341 -12.11 -32.52 22.16
N ARG A 342 -11.94 -33.38 21.15
CA ARG A 342 -12.99 -33.75 20.18
C ARG A 342 -13.60 -35.16 20.39
N PRO A 343 -13.89 -35.66 21.61
CA PRO A 343 -14.72 -36.85 21.74
C PRO A 343 -16.18 -36.46 21.42
N PRO A 344 -16.97 -37.36 20.80
CA PRO A 344 -18.39 -37.11 20.56
C PRO A 344 -19.13 -36.84 21.88
N ASN A 345 -20.09 -35.92 21.84
CA ASN A 345 -21.03 -35.59 22.93
C ASN A 345 -20.42 -34.99 24.21
N ARG A 346 -19.17 -34.50 24.20
CA ARG A 346 -18.60 -33.79 25.36
C ARG A 346 -17.68 -32.65 24.95
N CYS A 347 -17.88 -31.46 25.51
CA CYS A 347 -16.95 -30.33 25.37
C CYS A 347 -15.94 -30.31 26.53
N LEU A 348 -14.95 -31.22 26.50
CA LEU A 348 -13.93 -31.34 27.55
C LEU A 348 -12.78 -30.36 27.29
N VAL A 349 -12.55 -29.42 28.20
CA VAL A 349 -11.44 -28.47 28.16
C VAL A 349 -10.11 -29.21 28.34
N GLN A 350 -9.25 -29.16 27.34
CA GLN A 350 -7.88 -29.69 27.38
C GLN A 350 -6.84 -28.59 27.58
N HIS A 351 -7.16 -27.37 27.17
CA HIS A 351 -6.27 -26.23 27.24
C HIS A 351 -7.06 -24.98 27.62
N VAL A 352 -6.48 -24.16 28.48
CA VAL A 352 -6.97 -22.82 28.80
C VAL A 352 -5.81 -21.87 28.54
N GLU A 353 -6.01 -20.95 27.61
CA GLU A 353 -4.97 -20.01 27.20
C GLU A 353 -4.81 -18.91 28.26
N GLN A 354 -3.59 -18.70 28.73
CA GLN A 354 -3.30 -17.67 29.73
C GLN A 354 -3.58 -16.27 29.18
N GLY A 355 -4.06 -15.37 30.05
CA GLY A 355 -4.42 -14.00 29.64
C GLY A 355 -5.70 -13.90 28.80
N THR A 356 -6.51 -14.97 28.74
CA THR A 356 -7.82 -14.95 28.07
C THR A 356 -8.97 -14.94 29.06
N ALA A 357 -10.17 -14.64 28.54
CA ALA A 357 -11.43 -14.64 29.27
C ALA A 357 -11.66 -15.92 30.10
N ALA A 358 -11.28 -17.08 29.56
CA ALA A 358 -11.42 -18.35 30.25
C ALA A 358 -10.51 -18.47 31.47
N ALA A 359 -9.24 -18.07 31.33
CA ALA A 359 -8.29 -18.08 32.43
C ALA A 359 -8.73 -17.13 33.55
N GLU A 360 -9.17 -15.92 33.20
CA GLU A 360 -9.66 -14.91 34.14
C GLU A 360 -10.91 -15.37 34.90
N ALA A 361 -11.83 -16.06 34.23
CA ALA A 361 -13.00 -16.65 34.85
C ALA A 361 -12.69 -17.92 35.70
N GLY A 362 -11.45 -18.41 35.64
CA GLY A 362 -10.98 -19.57 36.38
C GLY A 362 -11.51 -20.90 35.82
N LEU A 363 -11.75 -20.98 34.51
CA LEU A 363 -11.88 -22.24 33.77
C LEU A 363 -10.55 -22.99 33.84
N ARG A 364 -10.60 -24.33 33.86
CA ARG A 364 -9.43 -25.19 34.02
C ARG A 364 -9.47 -26.36 33.06
N VAL A 365 -8.30 -26.92 32.79
CA VAL A 365 -8.17 -28.23 32.14
C VAL A 365 -9.01 -29.26 32.93
N ASN A 366 -9.66 -30.16 32.19
CA ASN A 366 -10.64 -31.15 32.65
C ASN A 366 -12.02 -30.61 33.06
N ASP A 367 -12.29 -29.31 32.91
CA ASP A 367 -13.67 -28.82 32.95
C ASP A 367 -14.44 -29.36 31.74
N ILE A 368 -15.70 -29.76 31.95
CA ILE A 368 -16.62 -30.08 30.86
C ILE A 368 -17.60 -28.93 30.74
N ILE A 369 -17.63 -28.25 29.61
CA ILE A 369 -18.58 -27.16 29.38
C ILE A 369 -19.94 -27.78 29.06
N LEU A 370 -20.92 -27.51 29.92
CA LEU A 370 -22.28 -28.05 29.84
C LEU A 370 -23.23 -27.10 29.13
N SER A 371 -23.11 -25.80 29.39
CA SER A 371 -23.91 -24.77 28.73
C SER A 371 -23.20 -23.42 28.65
N TYR A 372 -23.68 -22.61 27.73
CA TYR A 372 -23.21 -21.26 27.42
C TYR A 372 -24.44 -20.36 27.20
N ASP A 373 -24.58 -19.29 27.98
CA ASP A 373 -25.77 -18.40 28.01
C ASP A 373 -27.10 -19.19 28.04
N GLY A 374 -27.14 -20.24 28.87
CA GLY A 374 -28.30 -21.11 29.02
C GLY A 374 -28.49 -22.14 27.90
N GLN A 375 -27.76 -22.04 26.79
CA GLN A 375 -27.82 -22.99 25.68
C GLN A 375 -26.90 -24.18 25.95
N LYS A 376 -27.41 -25.40 25.70
CA LYS A 376 -26.68 -26.64 25.96
C LYS A 376 -25.49 -26.76 25.00
N VAL A 377 -24.34 -27.14 25.55
CA VAL A 377 -23.12 -27.41 24.78
C VAL A 377 -22.88 -28.92 24.76
N THR A 378 -22.95 -29.53 23.58
CA THR A 378 -22.73 -30.97 23.41
C THR A 378 -21.31 -31.29 22.98
N ASP A 379 -20.61 -30.40 22.27
CA ASP A 379 -19.24 -30.59 21.83
C ASP A 379 -18.51 -29.25 21.64
N PHE A 380 -17.28 -29.30 21.14
CA PHE A 380 -16.48 -28.10 20.91
C PHE A 380 -17.00 -27.25 19.74
N ASN A 381 -17.59 -27.86 18.72
CA ASN A 381 -18.11 -27.11 17.57
C ASN A 381 -19.35 -26.30 17.96
N GLY A 382 -20.28 -26.90 18.71
CA GLY A 382 -21.44 -26.22 19.26
C GLY A 382 -21.04 -25.07 20.18
N LEU A 383 -20.04 -25.27 21.05
CA LEU A 383 -19.50 -24.16 21.86
C LEU A 383 -18.96 -23.02 20.99
N ARG A 384 -18.17 -23.33 19.95
CA ARG A 384 -17.61 -22.32 19.06
C ARG A 384 -18.68 -21.54 18.33
N GLN A 385 -19.74 -22.21 17.86
CA GLN A 385 -20.87 -21.58 17.18
C GLN A 385 -21.63 -20.63 18.12
N LEU A 386 -21.80 -21.00 19.40
CA LEU A 386 -22.42 -20.11 20.39
C LEU A 386 -21.55 -18.89 20.65
N ILE A 387 -20.25 -19.07 20.88
CA ILE A 387 -19.32 -17.96 21.12
C ILE A 387 -19.26 -17.02 19.91
N SER A 388 -19.27 -17.53 18.68
CA SER A 388 -19.15 -16.72 17.46
C SER A 388 -20.34 -15.78 17.22
N THR A 389 -21.44 -15.94 17.95
CA THR A 389 -22.60 -15.02 17.88
C THR A 389 -22.48 -13.80 18.80
N HIS A 390 -21.35 -13.63 19.49
CA HIS A 390 -21.14 -12.57 20.45
C HIS A 390 -19.90 -11.73 20.17
N LEU A 391 -20.00 -10.44 20.51
CA LEU A 391 -18.91 -9.47 20.45
C LEU A 391 -17.96 -9.64 21.64
N PRO A 392 -16.67 -9.25 21.49
CA PRO A 392 -15.77 -9.03 22.63
C PRO A 392 -16.37 -8.09 23.67
N GLY A 393 -16.01 -8.26 24.94
CA GLY A 393 -16.52 -7.49 26.07
C GLY A 393 -17.89 -7.92 26.56
N ARG A 394 -18.63 -8.77 25.83
CA ARG A 394 -19.91 -9.32 26.31
C ARG A 394 -19.67 -10.22 27.53
N GLN A 395 -20.42 -9.98 28.59
CA GLN A 395 -20.52 -10.92 29.71
C GLN A 395 -21.48 -12.06 29.36
N VAL A 396 -21.01 -13.29 29.58
CA VAL A 396 -21.73 -14.53 29.32
C VAL A 396 -21.63 -15.47 30.50
N GLN A 397 -22.62 -16.34 30.64
CA GLN A 397 -22.65 -17.37 31.67
C GLN A 397 -22.20 -18.71 31.08
N VAL A 398 -21.14 -19.30 31.63
CA VAL A 398 -20.66 -20.62 31.26
C VAL A 398 -20.85 -21.58 32.43
N VAL A 399 -21.62 -22.65 32.23
CA VAL A 399 -21.76 -23.71 33.24
C VAL A 399 -20.81 -24.83 32.92
N VAL A 400 -19.94 -25.17 33.86
CA VAL A 400 -18.98 -26.25 33.73
C VAL A 400 -19.17 -27.32 34.80
N GLN A 401 -18.83 -28.55 34.46
CA GLN A 401 -18.66 -29.63 35.40
C GLN A 401 -17.17 -29.82 35.70
N ARG A 402 -16.81 -29.74 36.98
CA ARG A 402 -15.47 -30.00 37.51
C ARG A 402 -15.55 -31.13 38.53
N GLY A 403 -15.14 -32.33 38.12
CA GLY A 403 -15.42 -33.55 38.88
C GLY A 403 -16.92 -33.80 38.98
N GLU A 404 -17.44 -33.87 40.20
CA GLU A 404 -18.88 -34.04 40.48
C GLU A 404 -19.65 -32.71 40.63
N LYS A 405 -18.94 -31.59 40.72
CA LYS A 405 -19.55 -30.28 40.97
C LYS A 405 -19.89 -29.57 39.66
N LYS A 406 -21.08 -28.96 39.62
CA LYS A 406 -21.43 -27.96 38.61
C LYS A 406 -21.07 -26.57 39.11
N LEU A 407 -20.36 -25.81 38.31
CA LEU A 407 -19.89 -24.46 38.60
C LEU A 407 -20.41 -23.51 37.53
N THR A 408 -20.97 -22.39 37.95
CA THR A 408 -21.37 -21.31 37.05
C THR A 408 -20.26 -20.26 37.04
N LYS A 409 -19.81 -19.88 35.85
CA LYS A 409 -18.76 -18.88 35.62
C LYS A 409 -19.34 -17.72 34.83
N GLN A 410 -19.24 -16.52 35.39
CA GLN A 410 -19.44 -15.30 34.61
C GLN A 410 -18.14 -14.99 33.89
N VAL A 411 -18.20 -14.86 32.58
CA VAL A 411 -17.05 -14.69 31.70
C VAL A 411 -17.26 -13.46 30.84
N THR A 412 -16.29 -12.55 30.80
CA THR A 412 -16.30 -11.44 29.85
C THR A 412 -15.49 -11.87 28.63
N LEU A 413 -16.11 -12.03 27.46
CA LEU A 413 -15.42 -12.52 26.27
C LEU A 413 -14.27 -11.59 25.86
N GLY A 414 -13.13 -12.17 25.51
CA GLY A 414 -12.00 -11.45 24.92
C GLY A 414 -12.20 -11.19 23.43
N ALA A 415 -11.25 -10.48 22.84
CA ALA A 415 -11.07 -10.41 21.39
C ALA A 415 -9.93 -11.35 20.98
N TRP A 416 -9.97 -11.89 19.76
CA TRP A 416 -8.84 -12.66 19.22
C TRP A 416 -7.61 -11.75 19.08
N GLN A 417 -6.65 -11.84 20.00
CA GLN A 417 -5.31 -11.27 19.84
C GLN A 417 -4.41 -12.29 19.12
N GLN A 418 -3.37 -11.78 18.42
CA GLN A 418 -2.42 -12.60 17.66
C GLN A 418 -1.85 -13.72 18.56
N SER A 419 -2.39 -14.93 18.48
CA SER A 419 -1.53 -16.08 18.48
C SER A 419 -1.13 -16.30 17.04
N ALA A 420 0.14 -16.03 16.75
CA ALA A 420 0.81 -16.71 15.67
C ALA A 420 0.45 -18.19 15.85
N ARG A 421 -0.40 -18.72 14.95
CA ARG A 421 -0.41 -20.16 14.80
C ARG A 421 1.02 -20.51 14.39
N PRO A 422 1.69 -21.43 15.11
CA PRO A 422 3.00 -21.91 14.67
C PRO A 422 2.93 -22.44 13.24
#